data_AF-W0RTL4-F1
#
_entry.id   AF-W0RTL4-F1
#
_cell.length_a   1.000
_cell.length_b   1.000
_cell.length_c   1.000
_cell.angle_alpha   90.00
_cell.angle_beta   90.00
_cell.angle_gamma   90.00
#
_symmetry.space_group_name_H-M   'P 1'
#
loop_
_entity.id
_entity.type
_entity.pdbx_description
1 polymer ?
#
loop_
_entity_poly.entity_id
_entity_poly.type
_entity_poly.pdbx_seq_one_letter_code
_entity_poly.pdbx_strand_id
1 'polypeptide(L)'
;MTSSHIRPRLVELTSPRDVTGVSVRTSNAREGDPATAALPALWGRFMAAGGLPTTVFSVYTDYESDVHGAYTVVLGREAGPSTSGERTVRVVPGRYAVFTSTGDMPAAVIAGWQAVWAYFAEPDAPARAYTTDFEQYEPEDPSTVHIHVAVRAEASRERPVRA
;
A
#
# COMPACT_ATOMS: atom_id res chain seq x y z
N MET A 1 -12.08 25.52 -13.02
CA MET A 1 -11.10 25.20 -11.97
C MET A 1 -10.55 23.83 -12.30
N THR A 2 -9.31 23.75 -12.80
CA THR A 2 -8.67 22.47 -13.13
C THR A 2 -8.33 21.76 -11.83
N SER A 3 -9.08 20.72 -11.48
CA SER A 3 -8.75 19.85 -10.36
C SER A 3 -7.39 19.21 -10.64
N SER A 4 -6.37 19.65 -9.90
CA SER A 4 -5.01 19.10 -9.98
C SER A 4 -5.01 17.75 -9.27
N HIS A 5 -5.40 16.70 -10.00
CA HIS A 5 -5.34 15.34 -9.48
C HIS A 5 -3.87 14.95 -9.29
N ILE A 6 -3.53 14.41 -8.13
CA ILE A 6 -2.21 13.82 -7.88
C ILE A 6 -2.02 12.69 -8.88
N ARG A 7 -1.16 12.89 -9.89
CA ARG A 7 -0.79 11.83 -10.82
C ARG A 7 0.28 10.96 -10.17
N PRO A 8 0.08 9.64 -10.05
CA PRO A 8 1.10 8.77 -9.51
C PRO A 8 2.31 8.69 -10.43
N ARG A 9 3.47 8.45 -9.84
CA ARG A 9 4.66 8.04 -10.59
C ARG A 9 4.58 6.55 -10.85
N LEU A 10 4.67 6.12 -12.11
CA LEU A 10 4.81 4.71 -12.43
C LEU A 10 6.27 4.28 -12.26
N VAL A 11 6.48 3.18 -11.53
CA VAL A 11 7.81 2.59 -11.28
C VAL A 11 7.80 1.10 -11.56
N GLU A 12 8.97 0.57 -11.89
CA GLU A 12 9.22 -0.86 -12.00
C GLU A 12 10.10 -1.29 -10.83
N LEU A 13 9.59 -2.13 -9.95
CA LEU A 13 10.39 -2.79 -8.91
C LEU A 13 11.00 -4.06 -9.50
N THR A 14 12.33 -4.14 -9.53
CA THR A 14 13.06 -5.22 -10.19
C THR A 14 13.48 -6.35 -9.24
N SER A 15 13.44 -6.11 -7.93
CA SER A 15 13.84 -7.08 -6.91
C SER A 15 12.72 -7.31 -5.88
N PRO A 16 12.54 -8.56 -5.40
CA PRO A 16 11.59 -8.84 -4.33
C PRO A 16 12.09 -8.22 -3.03
N ARG A 17 11.16 -7.94 -2.12
CA ARG A 17 11.49 -7.53 -0.74
C ARG A 17 10.68 -8.38 0.22
N ASP A 18 11.34 -8.96 1.21
CA ASP A 18 10.65 -9.67 2.28
C ASP A 18 10.43 -8.69 3.43
N VAL A 19 9.18 -8.54 3.88
CA VAL A 19 8.80 -7.69 5.01
C VAL A 19 8.31 -8.59 6.13
N THR A 20 8.89 -8.44 7.31
CA THR A 20 8.52 -9.21 8.51
C THR A 20 7.97 -8.27 9.58
N GLY A 21 6.83 -8.62 10.16
CA GLY A 21 6.25 -7.86 11.27
C GLY A 21 4.90 -8.38 11.76
N VAL A 22 4.19 -7.55 12.52
CA VAL A 22 2.86 -7.88 13.05
C VAL A 22 1.81 -7.82 11.95
N SER A 23 0.78 -8.66 12.04
CA SER A 23 -0.26 -8.69 11.00
C SER A 23 -1.69 -8.70 11.55
N VAL A 24 -2.62 -8.29 10.71
CA VAL A 24 -4.07 -8.38 10.95
C VAL A 24 -4.82 -8.56 9.63
N ARG A 25 -5.92 -9.31 9.65
CA ARG A 25 -6.84 -9.42 8.51
C ARG A 25 -8.06 -8.54 8.74
N THR A 26 -8.40 -7.71 7.76
CA THR A 26 -9.49 -6.74 7.82
C THR A 26 -10.09 -6.49 6.43
N SER A 27 -10.92 -5.47 6.27
CA SER A 27 -11.51 -5.01 5.01
C SER A 27 -11.78 -3.52 5.08
N ASN A 28 -11.96 -2.85 3.93
CA ASN A 28 -12.28 -1.42 3.90
C ASN A 28 -13.60 -1.09 4.61
N ALA A 29 -14.58 -2.00 4.57
CA ALA A 29 -15.84 -1.83 5.30
C ALA A 29 -15.64 -1.79 6.82
N ARG A 30 -14.71 -2.59 7.35
CA ARG A 30 -14.39 -2.60 8.79
C ARG A 30 -13.54 -1.39 9.19
N GLU A 31 -12.56 -1.03 8.39
CA GLU A 31 -11.70 0.13 8.68
C GLU A 31 -12.43 1.48 8.57
N GLY A 32 -13.53 1.53 7.80
CA GLY A 32 -14.39 2.72 7.72
C GLY A 32 -15.23 2.99 8.98
N ASP A 33 -15.38 2.00 9.87
CA ASP A 33 -16.08 2.16 11.15
C ASP A 33 -15.06 2.15 12.31
N PRO A 34 -14.88 3.27 13.05
CA PRO A 34 -13.99 3.33 14.20
C PRO A 34 -14.21 2.24 15.25
N ALA A 35 -15.43 1.69 15.38
CA ALA A 35 -15.74 0.62 16.32
C ALA A 35 -15.18 -0.75 15.89
N THR A 36 -14.87 -0.93 14.60
CA THR A 36 -14.39 -2.22 14.06
C THR A 36 -13.03 -2.15 13.39
N ALA A 37 -12.49 -0.94 13.21
CA ALA A 37 -11.18 -0.68 12.62
C ALA A 37 -10.05 -1.35 13.42
N ALA A 38 -9.22 -2.10 12.72
CA ALA A 38 -8.14 -2.87 13.31
C ALA A 38 -6.75 -2.23 13.07
N LEU A 39 -6.61 -1.41 12.03
CA LEU A 39 -5.33 -0.79 11.70
C LEU A 39 -4.81 0.18 12.77
N PRO A 40 -5.64 1.05 13.41
CA PRO A 40 -5.16 1.91 14.49
C PRO A 40 -4.55 1.11 15.65
N ALA A 41 -5.16 -0.02 16.02
CA ALA A 41 -4.65 -0.90 17.07
C ALA A 41 -3.36 -1.62 16.65
N LEU A 42 -3.26 -2.07 15.38
CA LEU A 42 -2.03 -2.66 14.82
C LEU A 42 -0.86 -1.68 14.95
N TRP A 43 -1.04 -0.44 14.48
CA TRP A 43 -0.05 0.63 14.58
C TRP A 43 0.30 0.98 16.02
N GLY A 44 -0.70 1.07 16.91
CA GLY A 44 -0.46 1.33 18.33
C GLY A 44 0.45 0.29 18.99
N ARG A 45 0.24 -1.00 18.71
CA ARG A 45 1.12 -2.09 19.19
C ARG A 45 2.53 -1.99 18.62
N PHE A 46 2.65 -1.70 17.33
CA PHE A 46 3.93 -1.60 16.65
C PHE A 46 4.76 -0.42 17.21
N MET A 47 4.15 0.75 17.36
CA MET A 47 4.82 1.95 17.90
C MET A 47 5.25 1.77 19.37
N ALA A 48 4.42 1.10 20.18
CA ALA A 48 4.75 0.79 21.58
C ALA A 48 5.99 -0.12 21.73
N ALA A 49 6.34 -0.88 20.68
CA ALA A 49 7.51 -1.75 20.67
C ALA A 49 8.84 -1.03 20.34
N GLY A 50 8.82 0.28 20.05
CA GLY A 50 10.05 1.08 19.87
C GLY A 50 10.09 2.05 18.69
N GLY A 51 8.95 2.42 18.09
CA GLY A 51 8.88 3.42 17.02
C GLY A 51 9.45 2.99 15.65
N LEU A 52 9.87 3.96 14.82
CA LEU A 52 10.41 3.78 13.46
C LEU A 52 11.94 4.02 13.43
N PRO A 53 12.80 3.11 13.92
CA PRO A 53 14.25 3.29 13.86
C PRO A 53 14.83 3.07 12.45
N THR A 54 14.04 2.49 11.55
CA THR A 54 14.39 2.13 10.18
C THR A 54 13.19 2.41 9.29
N THR A 55 13.36 2.28 7.97
CA THR A 55 12.24 2.23 7.04
C THR A 55 11.21 1.18 7.48
N VAL A 56 9.94 1.58 7.49
CA VAL A 56 8.81 0.73 7.85
C VAL A 56 7.86 0.60 6.68
N PHE A 57 7.28 -0.60 6.57
CA PHE A 57 6.34 -0.97 5.53
C PHE A 57 5.03 -1.44 6.15
N SER A 58 3.92 -0.97 5.60
CA SER A 58 2.59 -1.52 5.83
C SER A 58 2.16 -2.18 4.52
N VAL A 59 2.29 -3.51 4.46
CA VAL A 59 2.06 -4.30 3.24
C VAL A 59 0.66 -4.88 3.26
N TYR A 60 -0.13 -4.55 2.25
CA TYR A 60 -1.47 -5.06 1.99
C TYR A 60 -1.38 -6.25 1.03
N THR A 61 -1.85 -7.40 1.46
CA THR A 61 -1.70 -8.68 0.74
C THR A 61 -2.85 -9.65 1.02
N ASP A 62 -2.81 -10.85 0.45
CA ASP A 62 -3.85 -11.88 0.51
C ASP A 62 -5.25 -11.31 0.24
N TYR A 63 -5.37 -10.45 -0.76
CA TYR A 63 -6.66 -9.92 -1.16
C TYR A 63 -7.62 -11.07 -1.48
N GLU A 64 -8.80 -11.06 -0.87
CA GLU A 64 -9.86 -12.03 -1.17
C GLU A 64 -10.39 -11.84 -2.60
N SER A 65 -10.50 -10.58 -3.04
CA SER A 65 -10.99 -10.22 -4.36
C SER A 65 -10.38 -8.90 -4.85
N ASP A 66 -10.93 -7.78 -4.39
CA ASP A 66 -10.64 -6.43 -4.84
C ASP A 66 -10.75 -5.43 -3.67
N VAL A 67 -11.02 -4.15 -3.97
CA VAL A 67 -11.20 -3.09 -2.97
C VAL A 67 -12.33 -3.36 -1.96
N HIS A 68 -13.27 -4.25 -2.24
CA HIS A 68 -14.35 -4.62 -1.33
C HIS A 68 -14.08 -5.88 -0.50
N GLY A 69 -13.11 -6.70 -0.93
CA GLY A 69 -12.76 -7.95 -0.25
C GLY A 69 -11.92 -7.75 1.01
N ALA A 70 -11.79 -8.82 1.81
CA ALA A 70 -10.86 -8.82 2.92
C ALA A 70 -9.41 -8.86 2.44
N TYR A 71 -8.51 -8.26 3.22
CA TYR A 71 -7.07 -8.24 2.98
C TYR A 71 -6.30 -8.37 4.29
N THR A 72 -5.06 -8.81 4.20
CA THR A 72 -4.13 -8.85 5.33
C THR A 72 -3.20 -7.66 5.25
N VAL A 73 -3.00 -6.97 6.37
CA VAL A 73 -1.93 -5.97 6.52
C VAL A 73 -0.81 -6.57 7.36
N VAL A 74 0.43 -6.47 6.87
CA VAL A 74 1.67 -6.78 7.60
C VAL A 74 2.41 -5.47 7.81
N LEU A 75 2.50 -5.03 9.07
CA LEU A 75 3.22 -3.83 9.48
C LEU A 75 4.58 -4.24 10.06
N GLY A 76 5.65 -3.86 9.38
CA GLY A 76 6.98 -4.37 9.69
C GLY A 76 8.11 -3.66 8.97
N ARG A 77 9.24 -4.35 8.90
CA ARG A 77 10.50 -3.88 8.29
C ARG A 77 11.01 -4.90 7.29
N GLU A 78 11.91 -4.48 6.41
CA GLU A 78 12.61 -5.40 5.52
C GLU A 78 13.32 -6.47 6.36
N ALA A 79 13.22 -7.73 5.94
CA ALA A 79 13.41 -8.89 6.78
C ALA A 79 14.79 -8.92 7.47
N GLY A 80 14.75 -8.99 8.81
CA GLY A 80 15.85 -9.37 9.69
C GLY A 80 15.50 -10.65 10.46
N PRO A 81 16.22 -10.99 11.56
CA PRO A 81 15.86 -12.13 12.40
C PRO A 81 14.41 -12.02 12.88
N SER A 82 13.55 -12.98 12.48
CA SER A 82 12.14 -12.99 12.87
C SER A 82 12.00 -13.32 14.35
N THR A 83 11.13 -12.59 15.05
CA THR A 83 10.72 -12.92 16.42
C THR A 83 9.45 -13.79 16.40
N SER A 84 9.17 -14.47 17.51
CA SER A 84 7.97 -15.32 17.62
C SER A 84 6.70 -14.47 17.44
N GLY A 85 5.80 -14.88 16.56
CA GLY A 85 4.52 -14.20 16.32
C GLY A 85 4.52 -13.18 15.19
N GLU A 86 5.66 -12.92 14.54
CA GLU A 86 5.72 -12.12 13.31
C GLU A 86 5.39 -12.96 12.07
N ARG A 87 4.83 -12.30 11.06
CA ARG A 87 4.58 -12.86 9.74
C ARG A 87 5.53 -12.21 8.74
N THR A 88 6.08 -13.01 7.84
CA THR A 88 6.82 -12.53 6.66
C THR A 88 5.93 -12.56 5.42
N VAL A 89 5.94 -11.47 4.65
CA VAL A 89 5.32 -11.36 3.33
C VAL A 89 6.37 -10.93 2.31
N ARG A 90 6.31 -11.50 1.11
CA ARG A 90 7.15 -11.10 -0.02
C ARG A 90 6.42 -10.09 -0.90
N VAL A 91 6.93 -8.86 -0.96
CA VAL A 91 6.56 -7.87 -1.97
C VAL A 91 7.12 -8.33 -3.32
N VAL A 92 6.22 -8.50 -4.29
CA VAL A 92 6.57 -9.08 -5.59
C VAL A 92 7.09 -7.98 -6.53
N PRO A 93 8.18 -8.24 -7.30
CA PRO A 93 8.60 -7.35 -8.37
C PRO A 93 7.48 -7.07 -9.37
N GLY A 94 7.52 -5.90 -10.00
CA GLY A 94 6.56 -5.53 -11.03
C GLY A 94 6.31 -4.03 -11.08
N ARG A 95 5.20 -3.67 -11.75
CA ARG A 95 4.79 -2.28 -11.93
C ARG A 95 3.95 -1.78 -10.76
N TYR A 96 4.30 -0.59 -10.30
CA TYR A 96 3.59 0.10 -9.22
C TYR A 96 3.26 1.53 -9.61
N ALA A 97 2.06 1.97 -9.25
CA ALA A 97 1.70 3.38 -9.20
C ALA A 97 2.02 3.92 -7.80
N VAL A 98 2.91 4.91 -7.73
CA VAL A 98 3.40 5.49 -6.47
C VAL A 98 2.76 6.84 -6.22
N PHE A 99 2.06 6.94 -5.10
CA PHE A 99 1.46 8.17 -4.59
C PHE A 99 2.27 8.64 -3.39
N THR A 100 2.66 9.91 -3.40
CA THR A 100 3.34 10.54 -2.26
C THR A 100 2.37 11.51 -1.60
N SER A 101 2.23 11.39 -0.28
CA SER A 101 1.41 12.29 0.54
C SER A 101 2.23 12.76 1.73
N THR A 102 2.17 14.06 2.02
CA THR A 102 2.95 14.68 3.10
C THR A 102 2.02 15.48 4.02
N GLY A 103 2.22 15.36 5.33
CA GLY A 103 1.44 16.06 6.35
C GLY A 103 1.43 15.32 7.68
N ASP A 104 0.52 15.71 8.57
CA ASP A 104 0.39 15.08 9.89
C ASP A 104 -0.10 13.63 9.77
N MET A 105 0.52 12.73 10.52
CA MET A 105 0.11 11.33 10.59
C MET A 105 -1.01 11.16 11.63
N PRO A 106 -2.10 10.42 11.33
CA PRO A 106 -2.34 9.60 10.13
C PRO A 106 -3.08 10.31 8.98
N ALA A 107 -3.33 11.63 9.06
CA ALA A 107 -4.11 12.35 8.04
C ALA A 107 -3.49 12.31 6.63
N ALA A 108 -2.17 12.36 6.53
CA ALA A 108 -1.46 12.23 5.25
C ALA A 108 -1.68 10.86 4.60
N VAL A 109 -1.71 9.78 5.38
CA VAL A 109 -2.01 8.41 4.90
C VAL A 109 -3.42 8.31 4.37
N ILE A 110 -4.40 8.84 5.13
CA ILE A 110 -5.80 8.87 4.71
C ILE A 110 -5.97 9.64 3.40
N ALA A 111 -5.36 10.82 3.29
CA ALA A 111 -5.38 11.62 2.06
C ALA A 111 -4.72 10.90 0.88
N GLY A 112 -3.62 10.18 1.14
CA GLY A 112 -2.94 9.36 0.13
C GLY A 112 -3.84 8.26 -0.42
N TRP A 113 -4.53 7.51 0.44
CA TRP A 113 -5.48 6.48 0.00
C TRP A 113 -6.71 7.04 -0.71
N GLN A 114 -7.20 8.22 -0.31
CA GLN A 114 -8.25 8.92 -1.05
C GLN A 114 -7.79 9.27 -2.48
N ALA A 115 -6.55 9.73 -2.65
CA ALA A 115 -5.98 9.99 -3.96
C ALA A 115 -5.81 8.70 -4.80
N VAL A 116 -5.39 7.60 -4.17
CA VAL A 116 -5.35 6.26 -4.80
C VAL A 116 -6.73 5.88 -5.33
N TRP A 117 -7.77 5.96 -4.50
CA TRP A 117 -9.13 5.58 -4.91
C TRP A 117 -9.66 6.48 -6.02
N ALA A 118 -9.44 7.79 -5.94
CA ALA A 118 -9.82 8.72 -6.99
C ALA A 118 -9.14 8.39 -8.33
N TYR A 119 -7.83 8.12 -8.31
CA TYR A 119 -7.08 7.76 -9.52
C TYR A 119 -7.60 6.46 -10.16
N PHE A 120 -7.78 5.39 -9.38
CA PHE A 120 -8.24 4.10 -9.92
C PHE A 120 -9.74 4.05 -10.25
N ALA A 121 -10.50 5.09 -9.93
CA ALA A 121 -11.87 5.26 -10.41
C ALA A 121 -11.93 5.82 -11.85
N GLU A 122 -10.83 6.38 -12.35
CA GLU A 122 -10.77 6.93 -13.71
C GLU A 122 -10.79 5.81 -14.78
N PRO A 123 -11.50 5.98 -15.91
CA PRO A 123 -11.64 4.94 -16.93
C PRO A 123 -10.33 4.51 -17.62
N ASP A 124 -9.32 5.39 -17.64
CA ASP A 124 -8.02 5.18 -18.26
C ASP A 124 -6.95 4.71 -17.28
N ALA A 125 -7.29 4.55 -15.99
CA ALA A 125 -6.36 4.03 -15.00
C ALA A 125 -6.01 2.55 -15.29
N PRO A 126 -4.75 2.15 -15.12
CA PRO A 126 -4.36 0.76 -15.26
C PRO A 126 -5.06 -0.08 -14.18
N ALA A 127 -5.41 -1.33 -14.52
CA ALA A 127 -6.04 -2.23 -13.57
C ALA A 127 -5.08 -2.55 -12.41
N ARG A 128 -5.56 -2.46 -11.17
CA ARG A 128 -4.80 -2.93 -10.00
C ARG A 128 -4.52 -4.43 -10.08
N ALA A 129 -3.36 -4.83 -9.59
CA ALA A 129 -2.93 -6.23 -9.59
C ALA A 129 -3.49 -7.00 -8.39
N TYR A 130 -3.73 -6.33 -7.25
CA TYR A 130 -4.14 -6.95 -5.98
C TYR A 130 -3.22 -8.09 -5.54
N THR A 131 -1.90 -7.94 -5.81
CA THR A 131 -0.86 -8.86 -5.36
C THR A 131 -0.30 -8.41 -4.00
N THR A 132 0.48 -7.35 -4.01
CA THR A 132 0.97 -6.65 -2.82
C THR A 132 0.94 -5.16 -3.09
N ASP A 133 0.22 -4.40 -2.28
CA ASP A 133 0.37 -2.95 -2.22
C ASP A 133 1.09 -2.62 -0.91
N PHE A 134 1.76 -1.48 -0.82
CA PHE A 134 2.43 -1.11 0.43
C PHE A 134 2.57 0.39 0.65
N GLU A 135 2.48 0.79 1.91
CA GLU A 135 2.94 2.09 2.38
C GLU A 135 4.40 1.95 2.80
N GLN A 136 5.24 2.93 2.46
CA GLN A 136 6.62 3.03 2.89
C GLN A 136 6.82 4.34 3.65
N TYR A 137 7.40 4.21 4.84
CA TYR A 137 7.70 5.30 5.77
C TYR A 137 9.20 5.36 6.02
N GLU A 138 9.81 6.49 5.71
CA GLU A 138 11.24 6.72 5.93
C GLU A 138 11.46 7.47 7.25
N PRO A 139 12.39 7.04 8.12
CA PRO A 139 12.64 7.72 9.38
C PRO A 139 13.20 9.14 9.19
N GLU A 140 13.87 9.41 8.07
CA GLU A 140 14.41 10.73 7.73
C GLU A 140 13.32 11.73 7.28
N ASP A 141 12.14 11.25 6.88
CA ASP A 141 10.98 12.07 6.53
C ASP A 141 9.68 11.49 7.13
N PRO A 142 9.48 11.63 8.45
CA PRO A 142 8.35 11.03 9.16
C PRO A 142 6.99 11.65 8.81
N SER A 143 6.99 12.75 8.06
CA SER A 143 5.79 13.45 7.60
C SER A 143 5.30 12.97 6.24
N THR A 144 6.06 12.12 5.55
CA THR A 144 5.77 11.65 4.20
C THR A 144 5.49 10.16 4.20
N VAL A 145 4.51 9.76 3.39
CA VAL A 145 4.22 8.37 3.07
C VAL A 145 4.23 8.16 1.56
N HIS A 146 4.85 7.05 1.14
CA HIS A 146 4.81 6.59 -0.24
C HIS A 146 3.93 5.35 -0.36
N ILE A 147 2.76 5.50 -1.01
CA ILE A 147 1.82 4.41 -1.24
C ILE A 147 2.08 3.82 -2.63
N HIS A 148 2.55 2.59 -2.65
CA HIS A 148 2.85 1.81 -3.85
C HIS A 148 1.69 0.85 -4.11
N VAL A 149 0.99 1.05 -5.23
CA VAL A 149 -0.13 0.18 -5.63
C VAL A 149 0.28 -0.62 -6.85
N ALA A 150 0.30 -1.94 -6.73
CA ALA A 150 0.65 -2.84 -7.81
C ALA A 150 -0.40 -2.74 -8.94
N VAL A 151 0.08 -2.60 -10.17
CA VAL A 151 -0.76 -2.52 -11.37
C VAL A 151 -0.42 -3.65 -12.34
N ARG A 152 -1.43 -4.13 -13.06
CA ARG A 152 -1.23 -5.14 -14.10
C ARG A 152 -0.41 -4.54 -15.23
N ALA A 153 0.50 -5.34 -15.79
CA ALA A 153 1.09 -4.99 -17.08
C ALA A 153 -0.05 -4.85 -18.10
N GLU A 154 -0.05 -3.76 -18.86
CA GLU A 154 -0.97 -3.64 -19.98
C GLU A 154 -0.71 -4.80 -20.95
N ALA A 155 -1.74 -5.58 -21.27
CA ALA A 155 -1.66 -6.46 -22.42
C ALA A 155 -1.43 -5.57 -23.65
N SER A 156 -0.34 -5.82 -24.38
CA SER A 156 -0.05 -5.14 -25.65
C SER A 156 -1.31 -5.09 -26.50
N ARG A 157 -1.96 -3.93 -26.58
CA ARG A 157 -3.08 -3.74 -27.49
C ARG A 157 -2.47 -3.69 -28.88
N GLU A 158 -2.43 -4.83 -29.57
CA GLU A 158 -2.25 -4.83 -31.02
C GLU A 158 -3.36 -3.95 -31.60
N ARG A 159 -2.98 -2.76 -32.07
CA ARG A 159 -3.92 -1.91 -32.82
C ARG A 159 -4.22 -2.69 -34.10
N PRO A 160 -5.50 -3.00 -34.41
CA PRO A 160 -5.80 -3.61 -35.69
C PRO A 160 -5.39 -2.60 -36.76
N VAL A 161 -4.45 -3.01 -37.62
CA VAL A 161 -4.17 -2.33 -38.88
C VAL A 161 -5.48 -2.38 -39.65
N ARG A 162 -6.16 -1.24 -39.80
CA ARG A 162 -7.25 -1.12 -40.76
C ARG A 162 -6.64 -1.26 -42.15
N ALA A 163 -7.05 -2.31 -42.86
CA ALA A 163 -6.93 -2.43 -44.30
C ALA A 163 -7.88 -1.46 -44.99
#